data_AF-A0A8S3X163-F1
#
_entry.id   AF-A0A8S3X163-F1
#
_cell.length_a   1.000
_cell.length_b   1.000
_cell.length_c   1.000
_cell.angle_alpha   90.00
_cell.angle_beta   90.00
_cell.angle_gamma   90.00
#
_symmetry.space_group_name_H-M   'P 1'
#
loop_
_entity.id
_entity.type
_entity.pdbx_description
1 polymer ?
#
loop_
_entity_poly.entity_id
_entity_poly.type
_entity_poly.pdbx_seq_one_letter_code
_entity_poly.pdbx_strand_id
1 'polypeptide(L)'
;MSLQRTPPNVFSSDGDIPASVKKISGESFITTRKRKQIENDKNDTNVIKFEEKFDNQMQIWNKTISDCIANSIATAVNTALKGELSKITSALSELNDNVLKLNMDTINLNKSLHEVNTRLCEIEKSLSFSNERQDLFDSRLKTVEQNISQYNGSITQIQLLENKIHTMEQQARQCNVEIANIPDRRDIPNSVHYDGTEADSPEGICNLFSSFFHSVFQPTNVSDSFCIDHIDDIDNGMLNDTIISDIQLSKADVLKELKALDII
;
A
#
# COMPACT_ATOMS: atom_id res chain seq x y z
N MET A 1 38.08 6.89 49.95
CA MET A 1 37.57 7.59 51.14
C MET A 1 36.63 6.62 51.85
N SER A 2 37.10 5.94 52.91
CA SER A 2 36.76 6.21 54.33
C SER A 2 35.25 6.09 54.61
N LEU A 3 34.71 5.27 55.51
CA LEU A 3 35.23 4.57 56.68
C LEU A 3 34.26 3.43 57.08
N GLN A 4 34.88 2.38 57.59
CA GLN A 4 34.36 1.23 58.34
C GLN A 4 33.78 1.66 59.69
N ARG A 5 32.59 1.16 60.12
CA ARG A 5 32.20 1.04 61.54
C ARG A 5 31.24 -0.13 61.77
N THR A 6 31.76 -1.18 62.39
CA THR A 6 31.04 -2.23 63.13
C THR A 6 30.54 -1.69 64.49
N PRO A 7 29.46 -2.26 65.08
CA PRO A 7 29.00 -1.91 66.42
C PRO A 7 29.82 -2.63 67.53
N PRO A 8 29.88 -2.08 68.76
CA PRO A 8 30.76 -2.57 69.82
C PRO A 8 30.16 -3.75 70.59
N ASN A 9 30.97 -4.80 70.74
CA ASN A 9 30.84 -5.85 71.75
C ASN A 9 31.12 -5.25 73.14
N VAL A 10 30.20 -5.43 74.08
CA VAL A 10 30.45 -5.22 75.52
C VAL A 10 30.34 -6.58 76.19
N PHE A 11 31.45 -7.29 76.24
CA PHE A 11 31.69 -8.39 77.19
C PHE A 11 32.79 -7.92 78.13
N SER A 12 32.44 -7.61 79.38
CA SER A 12 33.39 -7.40 80.46
C SER A 12 33.51 -8.70 81.25
N SER A 13 34.62 -9.40 81.04
CA SER A 13 35.07 -10.51 81.88
C SER A 13 35.89 -9.94 83.05
N ASP A 14 35.31 -9.89 84.25
CA ASP A 14 36.09 -9.70 85.49
C ASP A 14 36.62 -11.06 85.91
N GLY A 15 37.89 -11.30 85.59
CA GLY A 15 38.70 -12.36 86.14
C GLY A 15 39.75 -11.75 87.06
N ASP A 16 39.47 -11.70 88.36
CA ASP A 16 40.47 -11.39 89.38
C ASP A 16 40.54 -12.56 90.38
N ILE A 17 41.49 -13.47 90.12
CA ILE A 17 42.00 -14.43 91.09
C ILE A 17 43.36 -13.91 91.55
N PRO A 18 43.54 -13.47 92.81
CA PRO A 18 44.86 -13.15 93.31
C PRO A 18 45.57 -14.43 93.80
N ALA A 19 46.52 -14.89 93.00
CA ALA A 19 47.58 -15.78 93.44
C ALA A 19 48.64 -14.98 94.21
N SER A 20 48.83 -15.26 95.50
CA SER A 20 50.06 -14.90 96.22
C SER A 20 50.13 -15.59 97.59
N VAL A 21 50.87 -16.69 97.60
CA VAL A 21 51.36 -17.41 98.79
C VAL A 21 52.36 -16.54 99.54
N LYS A 22 52.07 -16.20 100.80
CA LYS A 22 53.07 -15.72 101.77
C LYS A 22 53.25 -16.75 102.88
N LYS A 23 54.45 -17.34 102.92
CA LYS A 23 54.99 -18.11 104.05
C LYS A 23 55.11 -17.18 105.27
N ILE A 24 54.45 -17.53 106.37
CA ILE A 24 54.80 -17.07 107.71
C ILE A 24 55.04 -18.32 108.56
N SER A 25 56.30 -18.49 108.91
CA SER A 25 56.83 -19.47 109.84
C SER A 25 56.47 -19.10 111.28
N GLY A 26 56.02 -20.10 112.03
CA GLY A 26 56.14 -20.14 113.49
C GLY A 26 55.13 -19.32 114.27
N GLU A 27 54.05 -19.97 114.70
CA GLU A 27 53.72 -20.08 116.14
C GLU A 27 52.52 -20.99 116.35
N SER A 28 52.64 -21.81 117.38
CA SER A 28 51.72 -22.88 117.75
C SER A 28 50.38 -22.33 118.25
N PHE A 29 49.30 -22.57 117.53
CA PHE A 29 47.97 -22.70 118.14
C PHE A 29 47.20 -23.83 117.44
N ILE A 30 47.60 -25.06 117.73
CA ILE A 30 46.72 -26.22 117.62
C ILE A 30 45.66 -26.07 118.72
N THR A 31 44.60 -25.31 118.44
CA THR A 31 43.36 -25.49 119.19
C THR A 31 42.66 -26.71 118.62
N THR A 32 43.05 -27.89 119.10
CA THR A 32 42.18 -29.06 119.14
C THR A 32 40.96 -28.71 119.99
N ARG A 33 39.99 -28.01 119.39
CA ARG A 33 38.63 -28.04 119.89
C ARG A 33 38.19 -29.49 119.76
N LYS A 34 38.17 -30.22 120.88
CA LYS A 34 37.38 -31.42 121.04
C LYS A 34 35.95 -31.06 120.66
N ARG A 35 35.59 -31.32 119.40
CA ARG A 35 34.20 -31.31 118.96
C ARG A 35 33.53 -32.37 119.81
N LYS A 36 32.63 -31.94 120.71
CA LYS A 36 31.68 -32.83 121.36
C LYS A 36 31.07 -33.66 120.24
N GLN A 37 31.31 -34.98 120.20
CA GLN A 37 30.57 -35.86 119.30
C GLN A 37 29.10 -35.65 119.64
N ILE A 38 28.39 -34.99 118.72
CA ILE A 38 26.94 -34.92 118.75
C ILE A 38 26.49 -36.29 118.26
N GLU A 39 25.64 -36.93 119.05
CA GLU A 39 25.05 -38.24 118.79
C GLU A 39 24.60 -38.38 117.32
N ASN A 40 25.10 -39.43 116.68
CA ASN A 40 25.14 -39.61 115.23
C ASN A 40 23.77 -39.83 114.53
N ASP A 41 22.64 -39.95 115.23
CA ASP A 41 21.36 -40.32 114.58
C ASP A 41 20.48 -39.14 114.12
N LYS A 42 20.62 -37.95 114.72
CA LYS A 42 19.76 -36.78 114.41
C LYS A 42 20.39 -35.78 113.44
N ASN A 43 21.69 -35.89 113.17
CA ASN A 43 22.37 -35.04 112.18
C ASN A 43 22.19 -35.58 110.76
N ASP A 44 22.19 -36.90 110.55
CA ASP A 44 21.95 -37.51 109.24
C ASP A 44 20.54 -37.18 108.71
N THR A 45 19.52 -37.17 109.57
CA THR A 45 18.15 -36.81 109.16
C THR A 45 18.00 -35.33 108.75
N ASN A 46 18.83 -34.43 109.28
CA ASN A 46 18.81 -33.02 108.88
C ASN A 46 19.64 -32.78 107.60
N VAL A 47 20.70 -33.56 107.39
CA VAL A 47 21.50 -33.56 106.15
C VAL A 47 20.67 -34.13 105.00
N ILE A 48 20.00 -35.27 105.20
CA ILE A 48 19.09 -35.89 104.22
C ILE A 48 17.95 -34.92 103.84
N LYS A 49 17.31 -34.26 104.82
CA LYS A 49 16.27 -33.25 104.54
C LYS A 49 16.80 -32.03 103.78
N PHE A 50 18.07 -31.68 103.96
CA PHE A 50 18.69 -30.59 103.23
C PHE A 50 19.00 -31.00 101.79
N GLU A 51 19.54 -32.20 101.59
CA GLU A 51 19.76 -32.80 100.27
C GLU A 51 18.45 -32.93 99.48
N GLU A 52 17.38 -33.44 100.09
CA GLU A 52 16.05 -33.50 99.45
C GLU A 52 15.53 -32.11 99.07
N LYS A 53 15.75 -31.09 99.90
CA LYS A 53 15.36 -29.71 99.57
C LYS A 53 16.20 -29.14 98.43
N PHE A 54 17.50 -29.41 98.44
CA PHE A 54 18.43 -28.98 97.41
C PHE A 54 18.10 -29.62 96.06
N ASP A 55 17.87 -30.93 96.03
CA ASP A 55 17.49 -31.67 94.83
C ASP A 55 16.14 -31.19 94.28
N ASN A 56 15.16 -30.96 95.16
CA ASN A 56 13.89 -30.36 94.77
C ASN A 56 14.08 -28.95 94.17
N GLN A 57 14.93 -28.11 94.77
CA GLN A 57 15.26 -26.80 94.21
C GLN A 57 15.95 -26.91 92.85
N MET A 58 16.88 -27.86 92.70
CA MET A 58 17.60 -28.06 91.46
C MET A 58 16.68 -28.58 90.35
N GLN A 59 15.73 -29.45 90.67
CA GLN A 59 14.66 -29.87 89.74
C GLN A 59 13.77 -28.70 89.33
N ILE A 60 13.39 -27.83 90.27
CA ILE A 60 12.61 -26.61 89.98
C ILE A 60 13.40 -25.70 89.04
N TRP A 61 14.69 -25.48 89.30
CA TRP A 61 15.53 -24.64 88.44
C TRP A 61 15.70 -25.24 87.06
N ASN A 62 15.98 -26.54 86.95
CA ASN A 62 16.08 -27.23 85.66
C ASN A 62 14.79 -27.13 84.85
N LYS A 63 13.64 -27.30 85.50
CA LYS A 63 12.33 -27.12 84.86
C LYS A 63 12.13 -25.68 84.41
N THR A 64 12.40 -24.71 85.27
CA THR A 64 12.21 -23.28 84.97
C THR A 64 13.12 -22.83 83.81
N ILE A 65 14.37 -23.29 83.79
CA ILE A 65 15.31 -23.03 82.69
C ILE A 65 14.80 -23.66 81.40
N SER A 66 14.38 -24.93 81.45
CA SER A 66 13.86 -25.64 80.27
C SER A 66 12.63 -24.94 79.69
N ASP A 67 11.67 -24.57 80.55
CA ASP A 67 10.46 -23.85 80.16
C ASP A 67 10.80 -22.46 79.58
N CYS A 68 11.74 -21.74 80.20
CA CYS A 68 12.20 -20.44 79.72
C CYS A 68 12.85 -20.53 78.32
N ILE A 69 13.73 -21.50 78.11
CA ILE A 69 14.39 -21.74 76.82
C ILE A 69 13.35 -22.13 75.77
N ALA A 70 12.46 -23.07 76.06
CA ALA A 70 11.43 -23.51 75.13
C ALA A 70 10.51 -22.35 74.71
N ASN A 71 10.05 -21.55 75.67
CA ASN A 71 9.20 -20.38 75.40
C ASN A 71 9.94 -19.29 74.62
N SER A 72 11.20 -19.03 74.94
CA SER A 72 12.01 -18.03 74.23
C SER A 72 12.24 -18.43 72.78
N ILE A 73 12.63 -19.69 72.53
CA ILE A 73 12.81 -20.23 71.17
C ILE A 73 11.49 -20.21 70.40
N ALA A 74 10.40 -20.72 70.99
CA ALA A 74 9.10 -20.74 70.34
C ALA A 74 8.63 -19.32 69.96
N THR A 75 8.84 -18.34 70.85
CA THR A 75 8.51 -16.94 70.58
C THR A 75 9.35 -16.37 69.45
N ALA A 76 10.69 -16.53 69.51
CA ALA A 76 11.59 -16.01 68.49
C ALA A 76 11.29 -16.60 67.09
N VAL A 77 11.08 -17.92 67.02
CA VAL A 77 10.74 -18.62 65.78
C VAL A 77 9.38 -18.16 65.25
N ASN A 78 8.35 -18.08 66.10
CA ASN A 78 7.02 -17.63 65.67
C ASN A 78 7.02 -16.18 65.20
N THR A 79 7.77 -15.30 65.87
CA THR A 79 7.91 -13.90 65.45
C THR A 79 8.62 -13.81 64.11
N ALA A 80 9.73 -14.53 63.92
CA ALA A 80 10.46 -14.57 62.66
C ALA A 80 9.59 -15.12 61.52
N LEU A 81 8.95 -16.27 61.72
CA LEU A 81 8.07 -16.88 60.72
C LEU A 81 6.89 -15.98 60.36
N LYS A 82 6.24 -15.35 61.34
CA LYS A 82 5.14 -14.41 61.08
C LYS A 82 5.61 -13.20 60.28
N GLY A 83 6.81 -12.68 60.58
CA GLY A 83 7.41 -11.58 59.84
C GLY A 83 7.70 -11.94 58.39
N GLU A 84 8.34 -13.09 58.14
CA GLU A 84 8.66 -13.54 56.78
C GLU A 84 7.40 -13.91 55.99
N LEU A 85 6.43 -14.60 56.60
CA LEU A 85 5.14 -14.89 55.96
C LEU A 85 4.40 -13.62 55.56
N SER A 86 4.39 -12.60 56.42
CA SER A 86 3.79 -11.30 56.09
C SER A 86 4.45 -10.67 54.86
N LYS A 87 5.79 -10.71 54.76
CA LYS A 87 6.52 -10.17 53.60
C LYS A 87 6.18 -10.95 52.33
N ILE A 88 6.12 -12.28 52.41
CA ILE A 88 5.74 -13.15 51.28
C ILE A 88 4.33 -12.83 50.81
N THR A 89 3.37 -12.70 51.74
CA THR A 89 1.99 -12.34 51.42
C THR A 89 1.91 -10.99 50.71
N SER A 90 2.62 -9.97 51.20
CA SER A 90 2.68 -8.66 50.54
C SER A 90 3.27 -8.75 49.13
N ALA A 91 4.40 -9.44 48.96
CA ALA A 91 5.05 -9.59 47.66
C ALA A 91 4.16 -10.35 46.65
N LEU A 92 3.43 -11.37 47.09
CA LEU A 92 2.47 -12.09 46.25
C LEU A 92 1.28 -11.22 45.85
N SER A 93 0.79 -10.37 46.75
CA SER A 93 -0.27 -9.41 46.44
C SER A 93 0.18 -8.42 45.36
N GLU A 94 1.37 -7.84 45.52
CA GLU A 94 1.94 -6.91 44.54
C GLU A 94 2.17 -7.59 43.17
N LEU A 95 2.66 -8.82 43.16
CA LEU A 95 2.79 -9.60 41.93
C LEU A 95 1.44 -9.83 41.25
N ASN A 96 0.41 -10.16 42.01
CA ASN A 96 -0.94 -10.35 41.48
C ASN A 96 -1.48 -9.05 40.85
N ASP A 97 -1.31 -7.92 41.51
CA ASP A 97 -1.73 -6.61 41.00
C ASP A 97 -0.99 -6.26 39.70
N ASN A 98 0.31 -6.53 39.64
CA ASN A 98 1.12 -6.35 38.43
C ASN A 98 0.65 -7.25 37.28
N VAL A 99 0.30 -8.51 37.55
CA VAL A 99 -0.25 -9.43 36.54
C VAL A 99 -1.59 -8.91 36.01
N LEU A 100 -2.49 -8.43 36.88
CA LEU A 100 -3.75 -7.84 36.46
C LEU A 100 -3.55 -6.61 35.56
N LYS A 101 -2.59 -5.75 35.92
CA LYS A 101 -2.22 -4.59 35.10
C LYS A 101 -1.69 -5.00 33.72
N LEU A 102 -0.77 -5.97 33.67
CA LEU A 102 -0.24 -6.49 32.40
C LEU A 102 -1.33 -7.10 31.51
N ASN A 103 -2.31 -7.79 32.11
CA ASN A 103 -3.45 -8.32 31.37
C ASN A 103 -4.29 -7.19 30.74
N MET A 104 -4.55 -6.13 31.50
CA MET A 104 -5.26 -4.95 30.97
C MET A 104 -4.47 -4.26 29.85
N ASP A 105 -3.17 -4.08 30.02
CA ASP A 105 -2.30 -3.49 29.00
C ASP A 105 -2.30 -4.34 27.72
N THR A 106 -2.28 -5.67 27.86
CA THR A 106 -2.37 -6.61 26.73
C THR A 106 -3.70 -6.47 25.97
N ILE A 107 -4.82 -6.37 26.70
CA ILE A 107 -6.14 -6.14 26.09
C ILE A 107 -6.18 -4.82 25.32
N ASN A 108 -5.63 -3.76 25.91
CA ASN A 108 -5.57 -2.44 25.28
C ASN A 108 -4.71 -2.45 24.01
N LEU A 109 -3.53 -3.09 24.07
CA LEU A 109 -2.66 -3.25 22.91
C LEU A 109 -3.35 -4.01 21.77
N ASN A 110 -4.06 -5.10 22.08
CA ASN A 110 -4.81 -5.86 21.07
C ASN A 110 -5.90 -5.02 20.41
N LYS A 111 -6.60 -4.17 21.19
CA LYS A 111 -7.60 -3.25 20.65
C LYS A 111 -6.98 -2.21 19.72
N SER A 112 -5.89 -1.58 20.13
CA SER A 112 -5.16 -0.62 19.29
C SER A 112 -4.60 -1.27 18.02
N LEU A 113 -4.07 -2.50 18.12
CA LEU A 113 -3.60 -3.26 16.98
C LEU A 113 -4.74 -3.52 15.98
N HIS A 114 -5.91 -3.92 16.48
CA HIS A 114 -7.08 -4.16 15.63
C HIS A 114 -7.51 -2.89 14.89
N GLU A 115 -7.56 -1.75 15.58
CA GLU A 115 -7.88 -0.45 14.97
C GLU A 115 -6.88 -0.04 13.88
N VAL A 116 -5.58 -0.21 14.13
CA VAL A 116 -4.54 0.02 13.13
C VAL A 116 -4.74 -0.88 11.91
N ASN A 117 -5.08 -2.16 12.12
CA ASN A 117 -5.30 -3.09 11.04
C ASN A 117 -6.52 -2.70 10.19
N THR A 118 -7.61 -2.25 10.83
CA THR A 118 -8.78 -1.71 10.11
C THR A 118 -8.40 -0.51 9.25
N ARG A 119 -7.63 0.43 9.80
CA ARG A 119 -7.17 1.62 9.05
C ARG A 119 -6.24 1.26 7.89
N LEU A 120 -5.39 0.25 8.04
CA LEU A 120 -4.55 -0.25 6.94
C LEU A 120 -5.42 -0.79 5.80
N CYS A 121 -6.44 -1.60 6.10
CA CYS A 121 -7.36 -2.10 5.08
C CYS A 121 -8.12 -0.97 4.35
N GLU A 122 -8.47 0.12 5.05
CA GLU A 122 -9.09 1.29 4.43
C GLU A 122 -8.13 2.05 3.49
N ILE A 123 -6.86 2.16 3.87
CA ILE A 123 -5.81 2.75 3.04
C ILE A 123 -5.59 1.90 1.78
N GLU A 124 -5.53 0.58 1.91
CA GLU A 124 -5.38 -0.33 0.77
C GLU A 124 -6.53 -0.18 -0.25
N LYS A 125 -7.77 -0.09 0.24
CA LYS A 125 -8.95 0.17 -0.61
C LYS A 125 -8.84 1.52 -1.31
N SER A 126 -8.44 2.56 -0.59
CA SER A 126 -8.28 3.91 -1.14
C SER A 126 -7.19 3.96 -2.21
N LEU A 127 -6.10 3.22 -2.01
CA LEU A 127 -5.02 3.09 -2.97
C LEU A 127 -5.48 2.36 -4.24
N SER A 128 -6.23 1.26 -4.09
CA SER A 128 -6.82 0.53 -5.23
C SER A 128 -7.69 1.45 -6.09
N PHE A 129 -8.59 2.21 -5.46
CA PHE A 129 -9.42 3.19 -6.16
C PHE A 129 -8.61 4.27 -6.88
N SER A 130 -7.52 4.74 -6.26
CA SER A 130 -6.64 5.72 -6.90
C SER A 130 -5.91 5.15 -8.12
N ASN A 131 -5.48 3.88 -8.07
CA ASN A 131 -4.85 3.21 -9.20
C ASN A 131 -5.84 3.02 -10.36
N GLU A 132 -7.05 2.52 -10.09
CA GLU A 132 -8.10 2.37 -11.11
C GLU A 132 -8.43 3.71 -11.80
N ARG A 133 -8.47 4.79 -11.03
CA ARG A 133 -8.67 6.14 -11.57
C ARG A 133 -7.49 6.59 -12.43
N GLN A 134 -6.26 6.27 -12.05
CA GLN A 134 -5.07 6.59 -12.85
C GLN A 134 -5.11 5.84 -14.19
N ASP A 135 -5.41 4.55 -14.18
CA ASP A 135 -5.54 3.74 -15.41
C ASP A 135 -6.59 4.32 -16.37
N LEU A 136 -7.70 4.82 -15.83
CA LEU A 136 -8.72 5.50 -16.62
C LEU A 136 -8.21 6.80 -17.25
N PHE A 137 -7.42 7.59 -16.52
CA PHE A 137 -6.81 8.80 -17.06
C PHE A 137 -5.79 8.49 -18.14
N ASP A 138 -4.95 7.48 -17.96
CA ASP A 138 -3.95 7.08 -18.94
C ASP A 138 -4.61 6.60 -20.24
N SER A 139 -5.71 5.84 -20.13
CA SER A 139 -6.53 5.40 -21.28
C SER A 139 -7.15 6.58 -22.03
N ARG A 140 -7.70 7.56 -21.30
CA ARG A 140 -8.25 8.79 -21.90
C ARG A 140 -7.18 9.63 -22.57
N LEU A 141 -6.01 9.76 -21.96
CA LEU A 141 -4.88 10.49 -22.51
C LEU A 141 -4.44 9.86 -23.84
N LYS A 142 -4.30 8.52 -23.86
CA LYS A 142 -3.95 7.78 -25.07
C LYS A 142 -4.96 7.99 -26.21
N THR A 143 -6.25 8.01 -25.89
CA THR A 143 -7.31 8.31 -26.87
C THR A 143 -7.15 9.74 -27.44
N VAL A 144 -6.86 10.72 -26.58
CA VAL A 144 -6.63 12.10 -27.02
C VAL A 144 -5.39 12.21 -27.92
N GLU A 145 -4.28 11.56 -27.56
CA GLU A 145 -3.06 11.52 -28.37
C GLU A 145 -3.30 10.89 -29.75
N GLN A 146 -4.10 9.83 -29.82
CA GLN A 146 -4.51 9.22 -31.09
C GLN A 146 -5.34 10.17 -31.94
N ASN A 147 -6.32 10.85 -31.34
CA ASN A 147 -7.18 11.81 -32.05
C ASN A 147 -6.37 12.99 -32.61
N ILE A 148 -5.41 13.51 -31.83
CA ILE A 148 -4.50 14.57 -32.29
C ILE A 148 -3.70 14.09 -33.52
N SER A 149 -3.18 12.87 -33.47
CA SER A 149 -2.42 12.28 -34.58
C SER A 149 -3.27 12.15 -35.85
N GLN A 150 -4.54 11.74 -35.72
CA GLN A 150 -5.49 11.67 -36.83
C GLN A 150 -5.80 13.06 -37.41
N TYR A 151 -6.06 14.05 -36.54
CA TYR A 151 -6.35 15.41 -36.96
C TYR A 151 -5.20 16.05 -37.76
N ASN A 152 -3.95 15.82 -37.32
CA ASN A 152 -2.77 16.26 -38.06
C ASN A 152 -2.68 15.62 -39.46
N GLY A 153 -3.07 14.35 -39.59
CA GLY A 153 -3.21 13.68 -40.88
C GLY A 153 -4.24 14.37 -41.78
N SER A 154 -5.41 14.67 -41.25
CA SER A 154 -6.47 15.39 -41.98
C SER A 154 -6.04 16.80 -42.39
N ILE A 155 -5.35 17.55 -41.53
CA ILE A 155 -4.80 18.87 -41.88
C ILE A 155 -3.87 18.76 -43.09
N THR A 156 -3.00 17.75 -43.10
CA THR A 156 -2.06 17.52 -44.21
C THR A 156 -2.80 17.24 -45.51
N GLN A 157 -3.88 16.44 -45.46
CA GLN A 157 -4.73 16.16 -46.62
C GLN A 157 -5.46 17.41 -47.12
N ILE A 158 -5.99 18.23 -46.22
CA ILE A 158 -6.65 19.50 -46.57
C ILE A 158 -5.66 20.43 -47.28
N GLN A 159 -4.45 20.60 -46.74
CA GLN A 159 -3.40 21.41 -47.37
C GLN A 159 -3.03 20.90 -48.77
N LEU A 160 -2.98 19.57 -48.96
CA LEU A 160 -2.74 18.98 -50.28
C LEU A 160 -3.88 19.30 -51.26
N LEU A 161 -5.13 19.19 -50.82
CA LEU A 161 -6.30 19.52 -51.63
C LEU A 161 -6.36 21.01 -51.99
N GLU A 162 -6.08 21.90 -51.02
CA GLU A 162 -5.98 23.34 -51.25
C GLU A 162 -4.95 23.67 -52.35
N ASN A 163 -3.76 23.07 -52.28
CA ASN A 163 -2.72 23.25 -53.30
C ASN A 163 -3.15 22.71 -54.68
N LYS A 164 -3.86 21.57 -54.71
CA LYS A 164 -4.38 20.99 -55.95
C LYS A 164 -5.45 21.88 -56.59
N ILE A 165 -6.38 22.42 -55.80
CA ILE A 165 -7.39 23.38 -56.25
C ILE A 165 -6.71 24.61 -56.83
N HIS A 166 -5.72 25.18 -56.13
CA HIS A 166 -4.98 26.34 -56.65
C HIS A 166 -4.31 26.06 -57.99
N THR A 167 -3.71 24.88 -58.15
CA THR A 167 -3.10 24.46 -59.42
C THR A 167 -4.13 24.33 -60.54
N MET A 168 -5.28 23.71 -60.27
CA MET A 168 -6.38 23.55 -61.23
C MET A 168 -6.97 24.91 -61.64
N GLU A 169 -7.15 25.83 -60.70
CA GLU A 169 -7.63 27.19 -60.98
C GLU A 169 -6.67 27.94 -61.92
N GLN A 170 -5.36 27.83 -61.67
CA GLN A 170 -4.35 28.47 -62.51
C GLN A 170 -4.31 27.85 -63.91
N GLN A 171 -4.43 26.52 -64.02
CA GLN A 171 -4.55 25.83 -65.30
C GLN A 171 -5.80 26.28 -66.07
N ALA A 172 -6.96 26.36 -65.42
CA ALA A 172 -8.19 26.83 -66.06
C ALA A 172 -8.07 28.27 -66.57
N ARG A 173 -7.44 29.16 -65.79
CA ARG A 173 -7.13 30.53 -66.24
C ARG A 173 -6.19 30.55 -67.44
N GLN A 174 -5.16 29.69 -67.46
CA GLN A 174 -4.27 29.57 -68.60
C GLN A 174 -5.01 29.09 -69.84
N CYS A 175 -5.83 28.04 -69.74
CA CYS A 175 -6.66 27.56 -70.84
C CYS A 175 -7.59 28.65 -71.37
N ASN A 176 -8.22 29.44 -70.49
CA ASN A 176 -9.05 30.58 -70.90
C ASN A 176 -8.26 31.63 -71.71
N VAL A 177 -7.01 31.91 -71.31
CA VAL A 177 -6.11 32.81 -72.05
C VAL A 177 -5.70 32.20 -73.40
N GLU A 178 -5.39 30.91 -73.45
CA GLU A 178 -5.05 30.21 -74.69
C GLU A 178 -6.22 30.24 -75.68
N ILE A 179 -7.44 29.94 -75.22
CA ILE A 179 -8.68 29.99 -76.04
C ILE A 179 -8.91 31.41 -76.58
N ALA A 180 -8.79 32.44 -75.74
CA ALA A 180 -8.97 33.83 -76.16
C ALA A 180 -7.93 34.29 -77.21
N ASN A 181 -6.76 33.65 -77.25
CA ASN A 181 -5.69 33.94 -78.21
C ASN A 181 -5.72 33.05 -79.46
N ILE A 182 -6.70 32.16 -79.62
CA ILE A 182 -6.86 31.41 -80.87
C ILE A 182 -7.25 32.41 -81.97
N PRO A 183 -6.46 32.55 -83.04
CA PRO A 183 -6.84 33.43 -84.15
C PRO A 183 -8.17 32.94 -84.73
N ASP A 184 -9.04 33.90 -85.03
CA ASP A 184 -10.42 33.76 -85.51
C ASP A 184 -10.46 32.98 -86.85
N ARG A 185 -10.20 31.66 -86.80
CA ARG A 185 -10.32 30.75 -87.95
C ARG A 185 -11.78 30.42 -88.10
N ARG A 186 -12.51 31.30 -88.78
CA ARG A 186 -13.85 31.03 -89.30
C ARG A 186 -13.81 30.10 -90.51
N ASP A 187 -13.04 29.02 -90.41
CA ASP A 187 -13.17 27.87 -91.30
C ASP A 187 -14.23 26.93 -90.72
N ILE A 188 -15.33 27.48 -90.18
CA ILE A 188 -16.52 26.67 -89.89
C ILE A 188 -17.02 26.24 -91.28
N PRO A 189 -17.04 24.95 -91.60
CA PRO A 189 -17.59 24.49 -92.86
C PRO A 189 -19.03 25.03 -92.98
N ASN A 190 -19.38 25.63 -94.11
CA ASN A 190 -20.74 26.13 -94.35
C ASN A 190 -21.81 25.00 -94.30
N SER A 191 -21.35 23.75 -94.32
CA SER A 191 -22.13 22.53 -94.26
C SER A 191 -21.34 21.45 -93.51
N VAL A 192 -21.99 20.72 -92.61
CA VAL A 192 -21.42 19.56 -91.93
C VAL A 192 -22.12 18.30 -92.41
N HIS A 193 -21.36 17.24 -92.66
CA HIS A 193 -21.86 15.95 -93.12
C HIS A 193 -21.67 14.91 -92.01
N TYR A 194 -22.73 14.18 -91.64
CA TYR A 194 -22.62 13.02 -90.76
C TYR A 194 -23.55 11.91 -91.23
N ASP A 195 -23.01 10.71 -91.40
CA ASP A 195 -23.74 9.50 -91.80
C ASP A 195 -24.66 9.71 -93.04
N GLY A 196 -24.11 10.36 -94.07
CA GLY A 196 -24.81 10.64 -95.33
C GLY A 196 -25.82 11.79 -95.27
N THR A 197 -25.96 12.47 -94.13
CA THR A 197 -26.83 13.64 -93.96
C THR A 197 -25.99 14.92 -93.93
N GLU A 198 -26.32 15.87 -94.80
CA GLU A 198 -25.70 17.21 -94.85
C GLU A 198 -26.61 18.22 -94.14
N ALA A 199 -26.04 19.06 -93.29
CA ALA A 199 -26.73 20.22 -92.75
C ALA A 199 -25.90 21.48 -92.90
N ASP A 200 -26.54 22.53 -93.42
CA ASP A 200 -26.01 23.87 -93.65
C ASP A 200 -26.65 24.92 -92.71
N SER A 201 -27.73 24.56 -92.03
CA SER A 201 -28.39 25.40 -91.03
C SER A 201 -27.85 25.14 -89.62
N PRO A 202 -27.76 26.16 -88.75
CA PRO A 202 -27.29 25.99 -87.37
C PRO A 202 -28.04 24.90 -86.58
N GLU A 203 -29.35 24.81 -86.78
CA GLU A 203 -30.20 23.81 -86.11
C GLU A 203 -29.93 22.40 -86.64
N GLY A 204 -29.77 22.24 -87.96
CA GLY A 204 -29.40 20.96 -88.56
C GLY A 204 -27.99 20.50 -88.15
N ILE A 205 -27.04 21.42 -88.05
CA ILE A 205 -25.67 21.15 -87.56
C ILE A 205 -25.71 20.71 -86.09
N CYS A 206 -26.45 21.40 -85.23
CA CYS A 206 -26.64 20.99 -83.82
C CYS A 206 -27.28 19.61 -83.68
N ASN A 207 -28.23 19.27 -84.56
CA ASN A 207 -28.86 17.95 -84.57
C ASN A 207 -27.88 16.86 -85.02
N LEU A 208 -27.05 17.11 -86.06
CA LEU A 208 -26.01 16.17 -86.48
C LEU A 208 -24.99 15.93 -85.36
N PHE A 209 -24.53 17.00 -84.68
CA PHE A 209 -23.64 16.84 -83.53
C PHE A 209 -24.32 16.08 -82.39
N SER A 210 -25.59 16.35 -82.10
CA SER A 210 -26.34 15.60 -81.07
C SER A 210 -26.43 14.11 -81.42
N SER A 211 -26.68 13.76 -82.67
CA SER A 211 -26.69 12.38 -83.16
C SER A 211 -25.30 11.73 -83.09
N PHE A 212 -24.24 12.45 -83.46
CA PHE A 212 -22.86 12.00 -83.31
C PHE A 212 -22.52 11.74 -81.83
N PHE A 213 -22.83 12.68 -80.94
CA PHE A 213 -22.57 12.52 -79.52
C PHE A 213 -23.40 11.38 -78.91
N HIS A 214 -24.65 11.20 -79.33
CA HIS A 214 -25.42 10.01 -78.94
C HIS A 214 -24.76 8.73 -79.44
N SER A 215 -24.30 8.67 -80.70
CA SER A 215 -23.61 7.49 -81.27
C SER A 215 -22.31 7.15 -80.53
N VAL A 216 -21.51 8.17 -80.22
CA VAL A 216 -20.19 8.01 -79.57
C VAL A 216 -20.32 7.71 -78.08
N PHE A 217 -21.29 8.33 -77.40
CA PHE A 217 -21.41 8.30 -75.94
C PHE A 217 -22.57 7.45 -75.41
N GLN A 218 -23.44 6.87 -76.24
CA GLN A 218 -24.35 5.81 -75.80
C GLN A 218 -23.63 4.46 -75.79
N PRO A 219 -23.38 3.85 -74.62
CA PRO A 219 -22.89 2.49 -74.56
C PRO A 219 -23.94 1.51 -75.11
N THR A 220 -23.52 0.61 -76.01
CA THR A 220 -24.36 -0.46 -76.60
C THR A 220 -25.01 -1.42 -75.58
N ASN A 221 -24.72 -1.30 -74.28
CA ASN A 221 -25.16 -2.22 -73.23
C ASN A 221 -25.93 -1.54 -72.07
N VAL A 222 -26.43 -0.32 -72.24
CA VAL A 222 -27.25 0.33 -71.18
C VAL A 222 -28.73 0.29 -71.59
N SER A 223 -29.53 -0.43 -70.80
CA SER A 223 -30.99 -0.50 -70.99
C SER A 223 -31.65 0.88 -70.87
N ASP A 224 -32.82 1.05 -71.48
CA ASP A 224 -33.69 2.24 -71.60
C ASP A 224 -34.00 3.05 -70.31
N SER A 225 -33.36 2.76 -69.17
CA SER A 225 -33.56 3.46 -67.88
C SER A 225 -32.47 4.48 -67.54
N PHE A 226 -31.48 4.73 -68.40
CA PHE A 226 -30.42 5.72 -68.12
C PHE A 226 -30.77 7.09 -68.71
N CYS A 227 -31.51 7.89 -67.94
CA CYS A 227 -31.71 9.32 -68.20
C CYS A 227 -30.76 10.14 -67.32
N ILE A 228 -29.90 10.95 -67.93
CA ILE A 228 -28.98 11.88 -67.25
C ILE A 228 -29.76 12.96 -66.47
N ASP A 229 -31.03 13.19 -66.83
CA ASP A 229 -31.87 14.24 -66.23
C ASP A 229 -32.42 13.93 -64.82
N HIS A 230 -32.10 12.77 -64.22
CA HIS A 230 -32.62 12.36 -62.89
C HIS A 230 -31.52 12.18 -61.83
N ILE A 231 -30.49 13.04 -61.85
CA ILE A 231 -29.39 13.03 -60.86
C ILE A 231 -29.76 13.74 -59.54
N ASP A 232 -31.00 14.23 -59.38
CA ASP A 232 -31.39 14.99 -58.18
C ASP A 232 -31.85 14.13 -56.98
N ASP A 233 -32.02 12.81 -57.14
CA ASP A 233 -32.61 11.92 -56.12
C ASP A 233 -31.64 10.85 -55.54
N ILE A 234 -30.34 11.17 -55.41
CA ILE A 234 -29.38 10.25 -54.76
C ILE A 234 -28.91 10.81 -53.42
N ASP A 235 -29.38 10.15 -52.36
CA ASP A 235 -29.13 10.41 -50.95
C ASP A 235 -27.63 10.41 -50.62
N ASN A 236 -27.25 11.21 -49.62
CA ASN A 236 -25.89 11.63 -49.24
C ASN A 236 -24.97 10.51 -48.70
N GLY A 237 -24.64 9.50 -49.50
CA GLY A 237 -23.64 8.52 -49.10
C GLY A 237 -23.28 7.54 -50.20
N MET A 238 -22.10 7.73 -50.79
CA MET A 238 -21.50 6.93 -51.88
C MET A 238 -21.92 7.32 -53.30
N LEU A 239 -21.49 8.50 -53.73
CA LEU A 239 -21.03 8.66 -55.10
C LEU A 239 -19.84 7.71 -55.29
N ASN A 240 -20.10 6.53 -55.85
CA ASN A 240 -19.06 5.73 -56.45
C ASN A 240 -18.47 6.55 -57.60
N ASP A 241 -17.20 6.94 -57.48
CA ASP A 241 -16.37 7.53 -58.56
C ASP A 241 -16.40 6.70 -59.87
N THR A 242 -16.99 5.50 -59.83
CA THR A 242 -17.10 4.51 -60.89
C THR A 242 -17.93 4.96 -62.11
N ILE A 243 -18.93 5.83 -61.95
CA ILE A 243 -19.91 6.09 -63.03
C ILE A 243 -19.28 6.84 -64.22
N ILE A 244 -18.36 7.77 -63.96
CA ILE A 244 -17.63 8.48 -65.04
C ILE A 244 -16.43 7.66 -65.53
N SER A 245 -15.82 6.84 -64.66
CA SER A 245 -14.63 6.07 -65.02
C SER A 245 -14.89 4.82 -65.86
N ASP A 246 -16.14 4.37 -65.99
CA ASP A 246 -16.50 3.18 -66.79
C ASP A 246 -16.84 3.48 -68.26
N ILE A 247 -16.84 4.76 -68.69
CA ILE A 247 -16.95 5.11 -70.11
C ILE A 247 -15.59 4.84 -70.78
N GLN A 248 -15.35 3.58 -71.17
CA GLN A 248 -14.17 3.21 -71.97
C GLN A 248 -14.38 3.58 -73.44
N LEU A 249 -14.17 4.86 -73.76
CA LEU A 249 -14.05 5.31 -75.14
C LEU A 249 -12.67 4.95 -75.69
N SER A 250 -12.61 3.94 -76.56
CA SER A 250 -11.35 3.64 -77.22
C SER A 250 -11.03 4.73 -78.25
N LYS A 251 -9.74 5.06 -78.40
CA LYS A 251 -9.27 5.99 -79.44
C LYS A 251 -9.73 5.57 -80.84
N ALA A 252 -9.93 4.26 -81.07
CA ALA A 252 -10.39 3.74 -82.35
C ALA A 252 -11.87 4.08 -82.62
N ASP A 253 -12.72 4.05 -81.59
CA ASP A 253 -14.16 4.34 -81.72
C ASP A 253 -14.38 5.83 -81.99
N VAL A 254 -13.67 6.71 -81.27
CA VAL A 254 -13.70 8.16 -81.51
C VAL A 254 -13.19 8.51 -82.91
N LEU A 255 -12.10 7.86 -83.37
CA LEU A 255 -11.57 8.09 -84.71
C LEU A 255 -12.49 7.57 -85.82
N LYS A 256 -13.22 6.48 -85.59
CA LYS A 256 -14.18 5.94 -86.56
C LYS A 256 -15.34 6.91 -86.78
N GLU A 257 -15.89 7.44 -85.69
CA GLU A 257 -17.02 8.37 -85.78
C GLU A 257 -16.57 9.76 -86.25
N LEU A 258 -15.37 10.23 -85.91
CA LEU A 258 -14.83 11.50 -86.44
C LEU A 258 -14.60 11.46 -87.95
N LYS A 259 -14.22 10.30 -88.51
CA LYS A 259 -14.17 10.10 -89.97
C LYS A 259 -15.56 10.15 -90.61
N ALA A 260 -16.60 9.72 -89.91
CA ALA A 260 -17.97 9.80 -90.39
C ALA A 260 -18.51 11.25 -90.41
N LEU A 261 -17.87 12.16 -89.64
CA LEU A 261 -18.14 13.60 -89.64
C LEU A 261 -17.33 14.39 -90.70
N ASP A 262 -16.46 13.74 -91.47
CA ASP A 262 -15.57 14.37 -92.45
C ASP A 262 -14.65 15.48 -91.86
N ILE A 263 -14.40 15.44 -90.55
CA ILE A 263 -13.58 16.43 -89.81
C ILE A 263 -12.08 16.09 -89.89
N ILE A 264 -11.71 14.83 -90.13
CA ILE A 264 -10.32 14.31 -90.20
C ILE A 264 -10.21 13.24 -91.30
#